data_AF-A0AAV2SWN4-F1
#
_entry.id   AF-A0AAV2SWN4-F1
#
_cell.length_a   1.000
_cell.length_b   1.000
_cell.length_c   1.000
_cell.angle_alpha   90.00
_cell.angle_beta   90.00
_cell.angle_gamma   90.00
#
_symmetry.space_group_name_H-M   'P 1'
#
loop_
_entity.id
_entity.type
_entity.pdbx_description
1 polymer ?
#
loop_
_entity_poly.entity_id
_entity_poly.type
_entity_poly.pdbx_seq_one_letter_code
_entity_poly.pdbx_strand_id
1 'polypeptide(L)'
;MGRRFKPFAKQGYLSGGAGYVISRAGLQRIAEGLNTNSECGIDHHTWAEDVVLGTCAEATGVKLLDSLDEYGRERFHPFDCATMLDAAALNSTTWFTSYNYHQIKEGKECCSDYSATFHYVSPEHMYVYDFLLYHLHPYGILRDYNQLVRILKNSLSTVT
;
A
#
# COMPACT_ATOMS: atom_id res chain seq x y z
N MET A 1 -7.94 -4.83 -0.55
CA MET A 1 -7.15 -3.79 -1.24
C MET A 1 -5.71 -3.87 -0.77
N GLY A 2 -4.76 -3.58 -1.64
CA GLY A 2 -3.32 -3.75 -1.37
C GLY A 2 -2.54 -3.71 -2.68
N ARG A 3 -1.22 -3.95 -2.62
CA ARG A 3 -0.37 -4.03 -3.82
C ARG A 3 -0.66 -5.30 -4.60
N ARG A 4 -1.22 -5.20 -5.80
CA ARG A 4 -1.65 -6.37 -6.58
C ARG A 4 -0.51 -6.94 -7.43
N PHE A 5 -0.25 -8.24 -7.25
CA PHE A 5 0.64 -9.05 -8.08
C PHE A 5 -0.16 -10.02 -8.95
N LYS A 6 0.40 -10.39 -10.11
CA LYS A 6 -0.27 -11.18 -11.16
C LYS A 6 0.07 -12.68 -11.28
N PRO A 7 1.29 -13.20 -10.95
CA PRO A 7 1.71 -14.49 -11.52
C PRO A 7 0.92 -15.75 -11.12
N PHE A 8 0.21 -15.75 -9.99
CA PHE A 8 -0.24 -16.99 -9.34
C PHE A 8 -1.75 -17.15 -9.16
N ALA A 9 -2.54 -16.12 -9.47
CA ALA A 9 -4.01 -16.18 -9.43
C ALA A 9 -4.58 -15.38 -10.61
N LYS A 10 -5.74 -15.75 -11.16
CA LYS A 10 -6.26 -15.08 -12.37
C LYS A 10 -6.63 -13.63 -12.10
N GLN A 11 -7.24 -13.36 -10.95
CA GLN A 11 -7.45 -12.02 -10.43
C GLN A 11 -6.18 -11.44 -9.78
N GLY A 12 -5.06 -12.14 -9.79
CA GLY A 12 -3.89 -11.77 -9.00
C GLY A 12 -4.09 -11.97 -7.49
N TYR A 13 -3.11 -11.54 -6.72
CA TYR A 13 -3.07 -11.64 -5.26
C TYR A 13 -2.45 -10.35 -4.69
N LEU A 14 -2.62 -10.10 -3.39
CA LEU A 14 -2.08 -8.89 -2.75
C LEU A 14 -0.77 -9.21 -2.06
N SER A 15 0.32 -8.50 -2.37
CA SER A 15 1.64 -8.74 -1.78
C SER A 15 1.59 -8.72 -0.24
N GLY A 16 2.06 -9.81 0.38
CA GLY A 16 2.08 -9.95 1.83
C GLY A 16 2.98 -8.91 2.51
N GLY A 17 4.16 -8.66 1.95
CA GLY A 17 5.10 -7.66 2.49
C GLY A 17 4.56 -6.23 2.42
N ALA A 18 3.91 -5.86 1.31
CA ALA A 18 3.28 -4.55 1.20
C ALA A 18 2.12 -4.37 2.19
N GLY A 19 1.54 -5.47 2.66
CA GLY A 19 0.33 -5.51 3.46
C GLY A 19 -0.94 -5.29 2.63
N TYR A 20 -2.07 -5.62 3.23
CA TYR A 20 -3.38 -5.52 2.60
C TYR A 20 -4.49 -5.29 3.64
N VAL A 21 -5.60 -4.73 3.18
CA VAL A 21 -6.82 -4.52 3.96
C VAL A 21 -7.94 -5.35 3.38
N ILE A 22 -8.60 -6.14 4.23
CA ILE A 22 -9.69 -7.05 3.87
C ILE A 22 -10.92 -6.66 4.69
N SER A 23 -12.09 -6.62 4.06
CA SER A 23 -13.34 -6.39 4.78
C SER A 23 -13.67 -7.60 5.67
N ARG A 24 -14.38 -7.38 6.77
CA ARG A 24 -14.77 -8.46 7.69
C ARG A 24 -15.47 -9.62 6.98
N ALA A 25 -16.42 -9.31 6.09
CA ALA A 25 -17.15 -10.32 5.31
C ALA A 25 -16.25 -11.03 4.29
N GLY A 26 -15.28 -10.33 3.69
CA GLY A 26 -14.30 -10.95 2.81
C GLY A 26 -13.40 -11.94 3.55
N LEU A 27 -12.91 -11.55 4.73
CA LEU A 27 -12.08 -12.41 5.58
C LEU A 27 -12.85 -13.66 6.04
N GLN A 28 -14.12 -13.51 6.43
CA GLN A 28 -14.96 -14.64 6.83
C GLN A 28 -15.12 -15.66 5.69
N ARG A 29 -15.43 -15.19 4.46
CA ARG A 29 -15.56 -16.07 3.30
C ARG A 29 -14.27 -16.81 2.97
N ILE A 30 -13.13 -16.11 3.03
CA ILE A 30 -11.82 -16.74 2.80
C ILE A 30 -11.54 -17.79 3.87
N ALA A 31 -11.76 -17.48 5.15
CA ALA A 31 -11.53 -18.41 6.25
C ALA A 31 -12.43 -19.66 6.17
N GLU A 32 -13.71 -19.49 5.82
CA GLU A 32 -14.62 -20.61 5.55
C GLU A 32 -14.16 -21.41 4.33
N GLY A 33 -13.74 -20.74 3.26
CA GLY A 33 -13.21 -21.34 2.04
C GLY A 33 -11.96 -22.19 2.28
N LEU A 34 -11.01 -21.72 3.08
CA LEU A 34 -9.80 -22.48 3.45
C LEU A 34 -10.12 -23.82 4.10
N ASN A 35 -11.27 -23.95 4.79
CA ASN A 35 -11.68 -25.18 5.44
C ASN A 35 -12.57 -26.09 4.56
N THR A 36 -13.27 -25.51 3.58
CA THR A 36 -14.39 -26.18 2.89
C THR A 36 -14.24 -26.28 1.39
N ASN A 37 -13.44 -25.41 0.77
CA ASN A 37 -13.26 -25.33 -0.66
C ASN A 37 -11.89 -25.91 -1.05
N SER A 38 -11.88 -26.99 -1.82
CA SER A 38 -10.66 -27.63 -2.30
C SER A 38 -9.80 -26.73 -3.21
N GLU A 39 -10.39 -25.71 -3.84
CA GLU A 39 -9.67 -24.72 -4.67
C GLU A 39 -8.90 -23.71 -3.81
N CYS A 40 -9.28 -23.53 -2.54
CA CYS A 40 -8.48 -22.78 -1.57
C CYS A 40 -7.27 -23.59 -1.06
N GLY A 41 -7.16 -24.86 -1.47
CA GLY A 41 -6.18 -25.81 -1.00
C GLY A 41 -4.75 -25.37 -1.26
N ILE A 42 -3.92 -25.47 -0.23
CA ILE A 42 -2.47 -25.36 -0.30
C ILE A 42 -1.99 -26.61 -1.06
N ASP A 43 -1.67 -26.49 -2.35
CA ASP A 43 -0.85 -27.52 -2.96
C ASP A 43 0.51 -27.54 -2.25
N HIS A 44 1.19 -28.69 -2.21
CA HIS A 44 2.50 -28.81 -1.56
C HIS A 44 3.60 -27.91 -2.19
N HIS A 45 3.26 -27.05 -3.15
CA HIS A 45 4.17 -26.26 -3.98
C HIS A 45 4.02 -24.75 -3.72
N THR A 46 2.94 -24.30 -3.06
CA THR A 46 2.69 -22.88 -2.78
C THR A 46 2.91 -22.59 -1.29
N TRP A 47 4.09 -22.07 -0.97
CA TRP A 47 4.51 -21.74 0.40
C TRP A 47 4.17 -20.29 0.83
N ALA A 48 3.75 -19.46 -0.13
CA ALA A 48 3.51 -18.04 0.10
C ALA A 48 2.05 -17.78 0.51
N GLU A 49 1.88 -17.25 1.73
CA GLU A 49 0.58 -16.97 2.33
C GLU A 49 -0.30 -16.04 1.49
N ASP A 50 0.31 -15.02 0.90
CA ASP A 50 -0.37 -14.03 0.08
C ASP A 50 -0.94 -14.62 -1.22
N VAL A 51 -0.23 -15.56 -1.82
CA VAL A 51 -0.70 -16.34 -2.97
C VAL A 51 -1.90 -17.19 -2.57
N VAL A 52 -1.80 -17.94 -1.46
CA VAL A 52 -2.90 -18.78 -0.96
C VAL A 52 -4.14 -17.95 -0.66
N LEU A 53 -3.97 -16.80 -0.01
CA LEU A 53 -5.07 -15.86 0.23
C LEU A 53 -5.69 -15.35 -1.06
N GLY A 54 -4.88 -14.96 -2.06
CA GLY A 54 -5.39 -14.46 -3.33
C GLY A 54 -6.16 -15.51 -4.13
N THR A 55 -5.63 -16.74 -4.17
CA THR A 55 -6.28 -17.89 -4.80
C THR A 55 -7.59 -18.24 -4.09
N CYS A 56 -7.59 -18.28 -2.76
CA CYS A 56 -8.83 -18.58 -2.03
C CYS A 56 -9.85 -17.43 -2.11
N ALA A 57 -9.39 -16.17 -2.16
CA ALA A 57 -10.26 -15.04 -2.43
C ALA A 57 -10.95 -15.19 -3.80
N GLU A 58 -10.23 -15.67 -4.82
CA GLU A 58 -10.81 -15.95 -6.14
C GLU A 58 -11.88 -17.05 -6.06
N ALA A 59 -11.52 -18.19 -5.46
CA ALA A 59 -12.40 -19.35 -5.32
C ALA A 59 -13.68 -19.06 -4.50
N THR A 60 -13.60 -18.13 -3.54
CA THR A 60 -14.73 -17.73 -2.67
C THR A 60 -15.49 -16.50 -3.19
N GLY A 61 -15.12 -15.98 -4.37
CA GLY A 61 -15.76 -14.81 -4.98
C GLY A 61 -15.45 -13.47 -4.27
N VAL A 62 -14.44 -13.43 -3.41
CA VAL A 62 -13.93 -12.21 -2.81
C VAL A 62 -13.07 -11.47 -3.83
N LYS A 63 -13.56 -10.30 -4.25
CA LYS A 63 -12.91 -9.48 -5.27
C LYS A 63 -11.78 -8.65 -4.67
N LEU A 64 -10.65 -8.62 -5.36
CA LEU A 64 -9.61 -7.63 -5.11
C LEU A 64 -10.03 -6.25 -5.62
N LEU A 65 -9.72 -5.24 -4.82
CA LEU A 65 -9.93 -3.83 -5.15
C LEU A 65 -8.56 -3.15 -5.27
N ASP A 66 -8.37 -2.45 -6.38
CA ASP A 66 -7.16 -1.67 -6.61
C ASP A 66 -7.09 -0.50 -5.62
N SER A 67 -5.89 -0.25 -5.11
CA SER A 67 -5.60 0.81 -4.12
C SER A 67 -4.91 2.02 -4.74
N LEU A 68 -5.08 2.25 -6.03
CA LEU A 68 -4.46 3.36 -6.74
C LEU A 68 -5.07 4.70 -6.30
N ASP A 69 -4.32 5.78 -6.40
CA ASP A 69 -4.87 7.14 -6.35
C ASP A 69 -5.30 7.64 -7.74
N GLU A 70 -5.78 8.89 -7.80
CA GLU A 70 -6.29 9.51 -9.03
C GLU A 70 -5.23 9.67 -10.13
N TYR A 71 -3.95 9.58 -9.78
CA TYR A 71 -2.82 9.62 -10.71
C TYR A 71 -2.27 8.23 -11.07
N GLY A 72 -2.92 7.16 -10.56
CA GLY A 72 -2.49 5.78 -10.76
C GLY A 72 -1.27 5.40 -9.92
N ARG A 73 -1.00 6.10 -8.81
CA ARG A 73 0.09 5.77 -7.89
C ARG A 73 -0.39 4.81 -6.82
N GLU A 74 0.47 3.89 -6.42
CA GLU A 74 0.15 2.85 -5.46
C GLU A 74 0.20 3.37 -4.01
N ARG A 75 -0.58 2.73 -3.12
CA ARG A 75 -0.62 3.10 -1.68
C ARG A 75 0.02 2.07 -0.75
N PHE A 76 0.27 0.86 -1.25
CA PHE A 76 0.88 -0.23 -0.48
C PHE A 76 2.18 -0.60 -1.20
N HIS A 77 3.29 -0.66 -0.46
CA HIS A 77 4.61 -0.74 -1.08
C HIS A 77 5.40 -1.95 -0.57
N PRO A 78 5.88 -2.84 -1.47
CA PRO A 78 6.60 -4.06 -1.08
C PRO A 78 8.07 -3.83 -0.71
N PHE A 79 8.53 -2.58 -0.76
CA PHE A 79 9.86 -2.14 -0.37
C PHE A 79 9.77 -0.93 0.57
N ASP A 80 10.91 -0.55 1.15
CA ASP A 80 11.02 0.65 1.96
C ASP A 80 10.89 1.92 1.11
N CYS A 81 10.66 3.06 1.77
CA CYS A 81 10.43 4.33 1.08
C CYS A 81 11.62 4.77 0.21
N ALA A 82 12.86 4.55 0.65
CA ALA A 82 14.04 4.95 -0.12
C ALA A 82 14.18 4.12 -1.40
N THR A 83 14.00 2.79 -1.29
CA THR A 83 14.00 1.89 -2.44
C THR A 83 12.89 2.23 -3.43
N MET A 84 11.68 2.54 -2.95
CA MET A 84 10.57 2.95 -3.83
C MET A 84 10.85 4.27 -4.57
N LEU A 85 11.55 5.20 -3.94
CA LEU A 85 11.93 6.49 -4.53
C LEU A 85 13.16 6.40 -5.45
N ASP A 86 13.97 5.34 -5.34
CA ASP A 86 15.15 5.10 -6.16
C ASP A 86 14.80 4.32 -7.42
N ALA A 87 14.69 5.04 -8.54
CA ALA A 87 14.43 4.46 -9.85
C ALA A 87 15.50 3.43 -10.27
N ALA A 88 16.77 3.62 -9.89
CA ALA A 88 17.82 2.66 -10.23
C ALA A 88 17.66 1.37 -9.43
N ALA A 89 17.31 1.47 -8.14
CA ALA A 89 17.02 0.32 -7.30
C ALA A 89 15.82 -0.49 -7.84
N LEU A 90 14.72 0.18 -8.21
CA LEU A 90 13.56 -0.49 -8.79
C LEU A 90 13.88 -1.15 -10.14
N ASN A 91 14.59 -0.46 -11.03
CA ASN A 91 15.00 -1.00 -12.33
C ASN A 91 15.93 -2.21 -12.21
N SER A 92 16.76 -2.26 -11.17
CA SER A 92 17.60 -3.44 -10.87
C SER A 92 16.80 -4.65 -10.37
N THR A 93 15.56 -4.43 -9.91
CA THR A 93 14.67 -5.45 -9.33
C THR A 93 13.72 -6.00 -10.40
N THR A 94 14.28 -6.70 -11.39
CA THR A 94 13.55 -7.14 -12.61
C THR A 94 12.30 -8.00 -12.35
N TRP A 95 12.30 -8.79 -11.27
CA TRP A 95 11.14 -9.60 -10.88
C TRP A 95 9.94 -8.72 -10.52
N PHE A 96 10.15 -7.54 -9.94
CA PHE A 96 9.09 -6.67 -9.45
C PHE A 96 8.20 -6.20 -10.60
N THR A 97 8.80 -5.77 -11.72
CA THR A 97 8.07 -5.42 -12.95
C THR A 97 7.29 -6.60 -13.51
N SER A 98 7.85 -7.81 -13.42
CA SER A 98 7.19 -9.04 -13.87
C SER A 98 6.07 -9.50 -12.93
N TYR A 99 6.04 -9.04 -11.69
CA TYR A 99 5.03 -9.40 -10.70
C TYR A 99 3.91 -8.36 -10.61
N ASN A 100 4.24 -7.07 -10.76
CA ASN A 100 3.28 -6.00 -10.58
C ASN A 100 2.14 -6.09 -11.60
N TYR A 101 0.91 -5.98 -11.11
CA TYR A 101 -0.27 -6.01 -11.95
C TYR A 101 -0.40 -4.70 -12.74
N HIS A 102 -0.20 -3.57 -12.07
CA HIS A 102 -0.25 -2.23 -12.66
C HIS A 102 1.14 -1.77 -13.12
N GLN A 103 1.20 -0.75 -13.99
CA GLN A 103 2.47 -0.15 -14.37
C GLN A 103 3.14 0.49 -13.15
N ILE A 104 4.41 0.18 -12.93
CA ILE A 104 5.20 0.78 -11.86
C ILE A 104 5.50 2.24 -12.24
N LYS A 105 5.22 3.15 -11.31
CA LYS A 105 5.72 4.53 -11.35
C LYS A 105 7.04 4.57 -10.57
N GLU A 106 7.97 5.40 -11.00
CA GLU A 106 9.32 5.48 -10.44
C GLU A 106 9.62 6.88 -9.91
N GLY A 107 10.67 6.99 -9.09
CA GLY A 107 11.10 8.28 -8.56
C GLY A 107 10.04 8.89 -7.63
N LYS A 108 9.94 10.22 -7.66
CA LYS A 108 8.99 10.96 -6.80
C LYS A 108 7.52 10.63 -7.08
N GLU A 109 7.22 10.08 -8.26
CA GLU A 109 5.87 9.69 -8.66
C GLU A 109 5.53 8.23 -8.31
N CYS A 110 6.45 7.47 -7.69
CA CYS A 110 6.23 6.06 -7.36
C CYS A 110 4.99 5.81 -6.50
N CYS A 111 4.71 6.78 -5.64
CA CYS A 111 4.03 6.53 -4.39
C CYS A 111 2.98 7.60 -4.19
N SER A 112 1.78 7.17 -3.80
CA SER A 112 0.70 8.09 -3.51
C SER A 112 1.06 8.97 -2.32
N ASP A 113 0.63 10.23 -2.33
CA ASP A 113 0.67 11.11 -1.14
C ASP A 113 -0.19 10.55 0.02
N TYR A 114 -1.10 9.62 -0.31
CA TYR A 114 -1.92 8.86 0.65
C TYR A 114 -1.43 7.42 0.80
N SER A 115 -0.10 7.21 0.76
CA SER A 115 0.51 5.90 1.01
C SER A 115 0.15 5.38 2.41
N ALA A 116 -0.20 4.10 2.48
CA ALA A 116 -0.62 3.41 3.70
C ALA A 116 0.53 2.67 4.38
N THR A 117 1.38 1.98 3.62
CA THR A 117 2.41 1.08 4.17
C THR A 117 3.63 0.98 3.27
N PHE A 118 4.79 0.78 3.90
CA PHE A 118 6.06 0.43 3.26
C PHE A 118 6.64 -0.79 3.98
N HIS A 119 7.19 -1.75 3.23
CA HIS A 119 7.80 -2.95 3.78
C HIS A 119 9.28 -2.73 4.13
N TYR A 120 9.91 -3.66 4.83
CA TYR A 120 11.34 -3.60 5.23
C TYR A 120 11.75 -2.35 6.02
N VAL A 121 10.81 -1.67 6.67
CA VAL A 121 11.10 -0.53 7.55
C VAL A 121 11.70 -1.05 8.86
N SER A 122 12.92 -0.59 9.19
CA SER A 122 13.57 -0.95 10.45
C SER A 122 12.89 -0.26 11.65
N PRO A 123 13.03 -0.78 12.88
CA PRO A 123 12.50 -0.15 14.07
C PRO A 123 12.94 1.32 14.23
N GLU A 124 14.20 1.64 13.90
CA GLU A 124 14.74 3.00 13.95
C GLU A 124 14.04 3.92 12.95
N HIS A 125 13.84 3.44 11.71
CA HIS A 125 13.11 4.19 10.70
C HIS A 125 11.64 4.41 11.05
N MET A 126 10.99 3.50 11.79
CA MET A 126 9.63 3.73 12.29
C MET A 126 9.56 4.98 13.18
N TYR A 127 10.51 5.15 14.11
CA TYR A 127 10.57 6.35 14.95
C TYR A 127 10.89 7.62 14.13
N VAL A 128 11.77 7.51 13.14
CA VAL A 128 12.06 8.63 12.23
C VAL A 128 10.81 9.04 11.45
N TYR A 129 10.06 8.08 10.89
CA TYR A 129 8.83 8.36 10.16
C TYR A 129 7.76 8.96 11.05
N ASP A 130 7.58 8.44 12.26
CA ASP A 130 6.67 9.02 13.25
C ASP A 130 7.02 10.48 13.54
N PHE A 131 8.31 10.76 13.79
CA PHE A 131 8.77 12.13 13.98
C PHE A 131 8.51 13.02 12.77
N LEU A 132 8.88 12.60 11.56
CA LEU A 132 8.71 13.40 10.34
C LEU A 132 7.23 13.65 9.99
N LEU A 133 6.39 12.64 10.19
CA LEU A 133 4.98 12.68 9.81
C LEU A 133 4.11 13.39 10.85
N TYR A 134 4.37 13.21 12.15
CA TYR A 134 3.46 13.69 13.19
C TYR A 134 4.05 14.80 14.08
N HIS A 135 5.37 14.89 14.20
CA HIS A 135 6.02 15.80 15.17
C HIS A 135 6.78 16.96 14.55
N LEU A 136 7.44 16.74 13.40
CA LEU A 136 8.19 17.78 12.70
C LEU A 136 7.21 18.81 12.15
N HIS A 137 7.44 20.08 12.51
CA HIS A 137 6.71 21.23 11.99
C HIS A 137 7.67 22.13 11.19
N PRO A 138 7.85 21.88 9.87
CA PRO A 138 8.65 22.76 9.04
C PRO A 138 8.07 24.17 9.03
N TYR A 139 8.93 25.16 9.25
CA TYR A 139 8.52 26.56 9.21
C TYR A 139 7.85 26.88 7.86
N GLY A 140 6.68 27.54 7.92
CA GLY A 140 5.93 27.96 6.74
C GLY A 140 4.94 26.93 6.18
N ILE A 141 4.85 25.72 6.73
CA ILE A 141 3.85 24.71 6.31
C ILE A 141 2.71 24.63 7.33
N LEU A 142 1.50 24.98 6.89
CA LEU A 142 0.29 24.90 7.72
C LEU A 142 -0.35 23.52 7.57
N ARG A 143 -0.38 22.75 8.66
CA ARG A 143 -0.96 21.39 8.68
C ARG A 143 -2.41 21.36 9.15
N ASP A 144 -2.81 22.32 9.98
CA ASP A 144 -4.18 22.40 10.51
C ASP A 144 -4.97 23.48 9.75
N TYR A 145 -6.10 23.08 9.19
CA TYR A 145 -7.06 24.00 8.57
C TYR A 145 -7.44 25.14 9.53
N ASN A 146 -7.59 24.87 10.82
CA ASN A 146 -7.89 25.90 11.82
C ASN A 146 -6.72 26.88 11.99
N GLN A 147 -5.47 26.44 11.85
CA GLN A 147 -4.30 27.31 11.88
C GLN A 147 -4.31 28.25 10.67
N LEU A 148 -4.62 27.73 9.48
CA LEU A 148 -4.82 28.53 8.28
C LEU A 148 -5.95 29.55 8.46
N VAL A 149 -7.11 29.12 8.95
CA VAL A 149 -8.27 30.01 9.21
C VAL A 149 -7.89 31.11 10.21
N ARG A 150 -7.16 30.80 11.28
CA ARG A 150 -6.69 31.80 12.25
C ARG A 150 -5.76 32.82 11.61
N ILE A 151 -4.80 32.37 10.80
CA ILE A 151 -3.86 33.27 10.11
C ILE A 151 -4.60 34.21 9.16
N LEU A 152 -5.51 33.67 8.34
CA LEU A 152 -6.30 34.47 7.40
C LEU A 152 -7.21 35.49 8.12
N LYS A 153 -7.80 35.12 9.26
CA LYS A 153 -8.59 36.04 10.08
C LYS A 153 -7.74 37.17 10.68
N ASN A 154 -6.55 36.85 11.18
CA ASN A 154 -5.63 37.82 11.75
C ASN A 154 -5.07 38.78 10.70
N SER A 155 -4.79 38.30 9.48
CA SER A 155 -4.32 39.19 8.39
C SER A 155 -5.38 40.18 7.91
N LEU A 156 -6.66 39.78 7.94
CA LEU A 156 -7.78 40.65 7.55
C LEU A 156 -8.08 41.75 8.58
N SER A 157 -7.74 41.52 9.85
CA SER A 157 -7.98 42.48 10.95
C SER A 157 -6.85 43.51 11.12
N THR A 158 -5.70 43.30 10.49
CA THR A 158 -4.58 44.24 10.48
C THR A 158 -4.59 45.26 9.32
N VAL A 159 -5.59 45.20 8.43
CA VAL A 159 -5.71 46.08 7.24
C VAL A 159 -6.76 47.19 7.42
N THR A 160 -7.31 47.35 8.63
CA THR A 160 -8.24 48.42 9.03
C THR A 160 -7.64 49.26 10.15
#